data_AF-A0A5A9FB69-F1
#
_entry.id   AF-A0A5A9FB69-F1
#
_cell.length_a   1.000
_cell.length_b   1.000
_cell.length_c   1.000
_cell.angle_alpha   90.00
_cell.angle_beta   90.00
_cell.angle_gamma   90.00
#
_symmetry.space_group_name_H-M   'P 1'
#
loop_
_entity.id
_entity.type
_entity.pdbx_description
1 polymer ?
#
loop_
_entity_poly.entity_id
_entity_poly.type
_entity_poly.pdbx_seq_one_letter_code
_entity_poly.pdbx_strand_id
1 'polypeptide(L)'
;MLPISAKDVVRFTPRVELLAWLQARLDEATDVEQHEALERQIGKVQDEIDAAPQPVYLLAVASHLQRAAFRRDLLATGATYAGDAALYAALREDLEAVAPVNLPELLAIVDEVEAAGKPADAAPEVRDRWPGITRVARALGGRFAALEGDQEFYLSVAPIVACRHFLLGWENVDAPFTRRGNLTTDETLAALEEGEMQAIGFKAMNLMRPTKALEKNSASPSRSASSPRPSRTATSKRLTAQRGSSTENASSETPASA
;
A
#
# COMPACT_ATOMS: atom_id res chain seq x y z
N MET A 1 -15.92 -24.04 -2.82
CA MET A 1 -14.86 -23.46 -1.96
C MET A 1 -13.55 -24.15 -2.26
N LEU A 2 -12.45 -23.43 -2.39
CA LEU A 2 -11.17 -24.02 -2.78
C LEU A 2 -10.37 -24.42 -1.53
N PRO A 3 -9.69 -25.57 -1.54
CA PRO A 3 -8.83 -25.99 -0.43
C PRO A 3 -7.60 -25.09 -0.33
N ILE A 4 -7.16 -24.81 0.89
CA ILE A 4 -5.90 -24.10 1.17
C ILE A 4 -4.78 -25.14 1.22
N SER A 5 -3.73 -24.94 0.43
CA SER A 5 -2.55 -25.79 0.43
C SER A 5 -1.79 -25.63 1.75
N ALA A 6 -1.52 -26.74 2.44
CA ALA A 6 -0.78 -26.76 3.70
C ALA A 6 0.69 -26.31 3.56
N LYS A 7 1.21 -26.22 2.32
CA LYS A 7 2.57 -25.75 2.03
C LYS A 7 2.69 -24.23 2.06
N ASP A 8 1.58 -23.51 2.12
CA ASP A 8 1.50 -22.06 1.94
C ASP A 8 0.99 -21.36 3.21
N VAL A 9 1.52 -21.77 4.36
CA VAL A 9 1.20 -21.22 5.68
C VAL A 9 2.39 -20.42 6.22
N VAL A 10 2.16 -19.14 6.51
CA VAL A 10 3.13 -18.24 7.14
C VAL A 10 2.84 -18.17 8.64
N ARG A 11 3.86 -18.38 9.47
CA ARG A 11 3.78 -18.15 10.92
C ARG A 11 4.10 -16.69 11.19
N PHE A 12 3.23 -16.00 11.93
CA PHE A 12 3.34 -14.58 12.24
C PHE A 12 3.25 -14.36 13.75
N THR A 13 4.23 -13.66 14.31
CA THR A 13 4.27 -13.29 15.73
C THR A 13 4.44 -11.77 15.82
N PRO A 14 3.37 -10.99 16.13
CA PRO A 14 3.36 -9.55 15.95
C PRO A 14 4.50 -8.83 16.67
N ARG A 15 4.76 -9.19 17.93
CA ARG A 15 5.79 -8.56 18.76
C ARG A 15 7.20 -8.85 18.24
N VAL A 16 7.45 -10.06 17.76
CA VAL A 16 8.74 -10.43 17.16
C VAL A 16 8.98 -9.69 15.85
N GLU A 17 7.95 -9.54 15.00
CA GLU A 17 8.10 -8.72 13.79
C GLU A 17 8.26 -7.22 14.09
N LEU A 18 7.58 -6.71 15.11
CA LEU A 18 7.76 -5.33 15.57
C LEU A 18 9.20 -5.11 16.07
N LEU A 19 9.75 -6.03 16.85
CA LEU A 19 11.13 -5.97 17.31
C LEU A 19 12.11 -5.92 16.13
N ALA A 20 11.94 -6.80 15.15
CA ALA A 20 12.77 -6.81 13.95
C ALA A 20 12.67 -5.51 13.15
N TRP A 21 11.46 -4.92 13.05
CA TRP A 21 11.27 -3.63 12.40
C TRP A 21 11.96 -2.49 13.17
N LEU A 22 11.82 -2.45 14.50
CA LEU A 22 12.48 -1.45 15.35
C LEU A 22 14.01 -1.53 15.24
N GLN A 23 14.58 -2.74 15.21
CA GLN A 23 16.01 -2.96 15.01
C GLN A 23 16.47 -2.43 13.64
N ALA A 24 15.73 -2.75 12.57
CA ALA A 24 16.06 -2.22 11.24
C ALA A 24 15.96 -0.69 11.18
N ARG A 25 15.03 -0.08 11.92
CA ARG A 25 14.92 1.39 12.05
C ARG A 25 16.07 1.98 12.86
N LEU A 26 16.54 1.29 13.89
CA LEU A 26 17.70 1.70 14.69
C LEU A 26 18.96 1.74 13.82
N ASP A 27 19.16 0.74 12.96
CA ASP A 27 20.28 0.67 12.02
C ASP A 27 20.27 1.83 10.99
N GLU A 28 19.07 2.37 10.68
CA GLU A 28 18.89 3.50 9.78
C GLU A 28 18.94 4.86 10.50
N ALA A 29 18.94 4.90 11.83
CA ALA A 29 18.86 6.15 12.60
C ALA A 29 20.18 6.93 12.53
N THR A 30 20.10 8.18 12.09
CA THR A 30 21.27 9.07 11.99
C THR A 30 21.39 10.06 13.14
N ASP A 31 20.32 10.23 13.91
CA ASP A 31 20.22 11.19 15.01
C ASP A 31 20.27 10.47 16.38
N VAL A 32 20.96 11.08 17.35
CA VAL A 32 21.18 10.48 18.67
C VAL A 32 19.88 10.37 19.46
N GLU A 33 18.99 11.37 19.38
CA GLU A 33 17.72 11.34 20.10
C GLU A 33 16.80 10.24 19.54
N GLN A 34 16.78 10.09 18.21
CA GLN A 34 16.07 8.99 17.55
C GLN A 34 16.63 7.62 17.95
N HIS A 35 17.96 7.49 18.00
CA HIS A 35 18.63 6.25 18.40
C HIS A 35 18.24 5.85 19.83
N GLU A 36 18.38 6.76 20.80
CA GLU A 36 18.01 6.52 22.20
C GLU A 36 16.51 6.23 22.38
N ALA A 37 15.64 6.86 21.59
CA ALA A 37 14.21 6.57 21.59
C ALA A 37 13.91 5.15 21.09
N LEU A 38 14.56 4.71 20.01
CA LEU A 38 14.41 3.37 19.45
C LEU A 38 14.97 2.30 20.38
N GLU A 39 16.14 2.50 20.99
CA GLU A 39 16.71 1.58 21.99
C GLU A 39 15.77 1.34 23.17
N ARG A 40 15.15 2.41 23.70
CA ARG A 40 14.15 2.30 24.78
C ARG A 40 12.93 1.49 24.34
N GLN A 41 12.45 1.69 23.11
CA GLN A 41 11.32 0.93 22.58
C GLN A 41 11.67 -0.54 22.36
N ILE A 42 12.87 -0.83 21.83
CA ILE A 42 13.40 -2.19 21.65
C ILE A 42 13.47 -2.91 22.98
N GLY A 43 14.06 -2.29 24.01
CA GLY A 43 14.14 -2.87 25.36
C GLY A 43 12.76 -3.23 25.91
N LYS A 44 11.79 -2.31 25.81
CA LYS A 44 10.42 -2.56 26.25
C LYS A 44 9.76 -3.74 25.52
N VAL A 45 9.90 -3.80 24.19
CA VAL A 45 9.30 -4.90 23.40
C VAL A 45 9.99 -6.23 23.69
N GLN A 46 11.31 -6.22 23.90
CA GLN A 46 12.07 -7.42 24.29
C GLN A 46 11.62 -7.93 25.66
N ASP A 47 11.46 -7.05 26.65
CA ASP A 47 10.96 -7.43 27.99
C ASP A 47 9.56 -8.06 27.90
N GLU A 48 8.66 -7.49 27.06
CA GLU A 48 7.34 -8.06 26.81
C GLU A 48 7.39 -9.44 26.13
N ILE A 49 8.37 -9.65 25.22
CA ILE A 49 8.60 -10.94 24.57
C ILE A 49 9.08 -12.00 25.57
N ASP A 50 10.00 -11.61 26.45
CA ASP A 50 10.62 -12.53 27.41
C ASP A 50 9.69 -12.85 28.60
N ALA A 51 8.74 -11.97 28.91
CA ALA A 51 7.82 -12.14 30.02
C ALA A 51 6.79 -13.27 29.82
N ALA A 52 6.42 -13.61 28.59
CA ALA A 52 5.39 -14.62 28.31
C ALA A 52 5.55 -15.29 26.93
N PRO A 53 5.05 -16.53 26.74
CA PRO A 53 4.93 -17.12 25.42
C PRO A 53 4.12 -16.22 24.48
N GLN A 54 4.68 -15.88 23.33
CA GLN A 54 4.04 -14.98 22.38
C GLN A 54 3.00 -15.71 21.53
N PRO A 55 1.87 -15.06 21.19
CA PRO A 55 0.89 -15.64 20.30
C PRO A 55 1.48 -15.83 18.89
N VAL A 56 1.25 -17.00 18.29
CA VAL A 56 1.69 -17.31 16.93
C VAL A 56 0.47 -17.52 16.05
N TYR A 57 0.32 -16.66 15.04
CA TYR A 57 -0.79 -16.71 14.10
C TYR A 57 -0.40 -17.42 12.81
N LEU A 58 -1.26 -18.31 12.33
CA LEU A 58 -1.06 -19.09 11.10
C LEU A 58 -1.83 -18.43 9.95
N LEU A 59 -1.12 -17.87 8.98
CA LEU A 59 -1.71 -17.11 7.87
C LEU A 59 -1.57 -17.86 6.55
N ALA A 60 -2.66 -17.96 5.78
CA ALA A 60 -2.59 -18.46 4.41
C ALA A 60 -1.98 -17.42 3.46
N VAL A 61 -1.12 -17.89 2.56
CA VAL A 61 -0.76 -17.11 1.36
C VAL A 61 -1.92 -17.16 0.37
N ALA A 62 -2.39 -15.99 -0.05
CA ALA A 62 -3.59 -15.86 -0.86
C ALA A 62 -3.38 -16.27 -2.33
N SER A 63 -4.10 -17.31 -2.79
CA SER A 63 -4.21 -17.62 -4.21
C SER A 63 -4.97 -16.51 -4.98
N HIS A 64 -4.93 -16.54 -6.32
CA HIS A 64 -5.69 -15.59 -7.15
C HIS A 64 -7.20 -15.60 -6.85
N LEU A 65 -7.79 -16.77 -6.64
CA LEU A 65 -9.22 -16.90 -6.39
C LEU A 65 -9.60 -16.46 -4.97
N GLN A 66 -8.74 -16.71 -3.97
CA GLN A 66 -8.95 -16.17 -2.63
C GLN A 66 -8.82 -14.65 -2.59
N ARG A 67 -7.86 -14.07 -3.33
CA ARG A 67 -7.77 -12.60 -3.49
C ARG A 67 -9.01 -12.00 -4.15
N ALA A 68 -9.67 -12.72 -5.06
CA ALA A 68 -10.93 -12.28 -5.65
C ALA A 68 -12.09 -12.37 -4.64
N ALA A 69 -12.17 -13.46 -3.88
CA ALA A 69 -13.19 -13.65 -2.84
C ALA A 69 -13.08 -12.59 -1.74
N PHE A 70 -11.86 -12.35 -1.22
CA PHE A 70 -11.57 -11.28 -0.27
C PHE A 70 -12.02 -9.91 -0.80
N ARG A 71 -11.64 -9.55 -2.04
CA ARG A 71 -12.03 -8.26 -2.62
C ARG A 71 -13.54 -8.13 -2.79
N ARG A 72 -14.23 -9.20 -3.20
CA ARG A 72 -15.69 -9.20 -3.31
C ARG A 72 -16.34 -8.95 -1.95
N ASP A 73 -15.89 -9.66 -0.92
CA ASP A 73 -16.47 -9.55 0.41
C ASP A 73 -16.14 -8.20 1.05
N LEU A 74 -14.95 -7.63 0.79
CA LEU A 74 -14.58 -6.28 1.20
C LEU A 74 -15.43 -5.21 0.51
N LEU A 75 -15.66 -5.34 -0.80
CA LEU A 75 -16.57 -4.43 -1.51
C LEU A 75 -18.01 -4.53 -0.98
N ALA A 76 -18.44 -5.72 -0.56
CA ALA A 76 -19.78 -5.91 0.00
C ALA A 76 -19.97 -5.19 1.35
N THR A 77 -18.89 -4.80 2.06
CA THR A 77 -19.01 -3.98 3.27
C THR A 77 -19.15 -2.48 2.96
N GLY A 78 -18.99 -2.07 1.70
CA GLY A 78 -18.89 -0.67 1.30
C GLY A 78 -17.52 -0.04 1.56
N ALA A 79 -16.53 -0.81 2.03
CA ALA A 79 -15.19 -0.29 2.29
C ALA A 79 -14.46 0.02 0.98
N THR A 80 -14.13 1.30 0.78
CA THR A 80 -13.37 1.77 -0.38
C THR A 80 -12.16 2.57 0.07
N TYR A 81 -11.03 2.37 -0.60
CA TYR A 81 -9.81 3.11 -0.34
C TYR A 81 -9.55 4.09 -1.49
N ALA A 82 -9.81 5.37 -1.25
CA ALA A 82 -9.43 6.43 -2.19
C ALA A 82 -7.89 6.55 -2.22
N GLY A 83 -7.32 6.64 -3.42
CA GLY A 83 -5.89 6.96 -3.55
C GLY A 83 -5.63 8.43 -3.27
N ASP A 84 -4.38 8.77 -2.93
CA ASP A 84 -3.96 10.13 -2.57
C ASP A 84 -4.38 11.18 -3.62
N ALA A 85 -4.26 10.87 -4.92
CA ALA A 85 -4.70 11.76 -6.00
C ALA A 85 -6.19 12.10 -5.94
N ALA A 86 -7.06 11.16 -5.55
CA ALA A 86 -8.49 11.41 -5.42
C ALA A 86 -8.80 12.29 -4.19
N LEU A 87 -8.05 12.12 -3.11
CA LEU A 87 -8.14 12.98 -1.92
C LEU A 87 -7.69 14.40 -2.23
N TYR A 88 -6.55 14.57 -2.93
CA TYR A 88 -6.06 15.90 -3.31
C TYR A 88 -7.01 16.59 -4.29
N ALA A 89 -7.57 15.87 -5.27
CA ALA A 89 -8.59 16.42 -6.14
C ALA A 89 -9.84 16.89 -5.37
N ALA A 90 -10.36 16.06 -4.46
CA ALA A 90 -11.51 16.42 -3.63
C ALA A 90 -11.22 17.61 -2.70
N LEU A 91 -10.00 17.71 -2.16
CA LEU A 91 -9.58 18.85 -1.36
C LEU A 91 -9.57 20.15 -2.16
N ARG A 92 -9.07 20.12 -3.40
CA ARG A 92 -9.11 21.30 -4.30
C ARG A 92 -10.55 21.71 -4.59
N GLU A 93 -11.40 20.76 -4.96
CA GLU A 93 -12.82 21.01 -5.24
C GLU A 93 -13.51 21.66 -4.03
N ASP A 94 -13.29 21.16 -2.81
CA ASP A 94 -13.89 21.71 -1.59
C ASP A 94 -13.35 23.12 -1.26
N LEU A 95 -12.04 23.36 -1.45
CA LEU A 95 -11.43 24.69 -1.25
C LEU A 95 -11.96 25.72 -2.27
N GLU A 96 -12.08 25.33 -3.54
CA GLU A 96 -12.63 26.16 -4.60
C GLU A 96 -14.11 26.50 -4.35
N ALA A 97 -14.90 25.54 -3.87
CA ALA A 97 -16.30 25.74 -3.55
C ALA A 97 -16.52 26.75 -2.41
N VAL A 98 -15.64 26.76 -1.40
CA VAL A 98 -15.70 27.73 -0.29
C VAL A 98 -15.11 29.09 -0.68
N ALA A 99 -14.17 29.11 -1.63
CA ALA A 99 -13.50 30.31 -2.12
C ALA A 99 -12.97 31.24 -1.00
N PRO A 100 -12.13 30.75 -0.07
CA PRO A 100 -11.53 31.58 0.96
C PRO A 100 -10.65 32.69 0.35
N VAL A 101 -10.46 33.79 1.07
CA VAL A 101 -9.67 34.95 0.60
C VAL A 101 -8.25 34.56 0.20
N ASN A 102 -7.67 33.56 0.86
CA ASN A 102 -6.33 33.04 0.58
C ASN A 102 -6.35 31.75 -0.26
N LEU A 103 -7.39 31.49 -1.06
CA LEU A 103 -7.51 30.30 -1.90
C LEU A 103 -6.24 30.00 -2.73
N PRO A 104 -5.59 30.97 -3.42
CA PRO A 104 -4.39 30.68 -4.20
C PRO A 104 -3.24 30.10 -3.37
N GLU A 105 -3.08 30.57 -2.13
CA GLU A 105 -2.05 30.05 -1.23
C GLU A 105 -2.37 28.62 -0.77
N LEU A 106 -3.65 28.33 -0.50
CA LEU A 106 -4.07 27.00 -0.06
C LEU A 106 -3.92 25.97 -1.18
N LEU A 107 -4.26 26.33 -2.42
CA LEU A 107 -4.07 25.45 -3.58
C LEU A 107 -2.58 25.18 -3.83
N ALA A 108 -1.71 26.18 -3.70
CA ALA A 108 -0.27 25.99 -3.83
C ALA A 108 0.29 25.00 -2.79
N ILE A 109 -0.24 25.00 -1.56
CA ILE A 109 0.13 24.03 -0.52
C ILE A 109 -0.31 22.61 -0.91
N VAL A 110 -1.52 22.45 -1.48
CA VAL A 110 -1.99 21.14 -1.97
C VAL A 110 -1.10 20.64 -3.11
N ASP A 111 -0.76 21.50 -4.06
CA ASP A 111 0.11 21.16 -5.19
C ASP A 111 1.50 20.73 -4.72
N GLU A 112 2.07 21.43 -3.72
CA GLU A 112 3.37 21.07 -3.16
C GLU A 112 3.34 19.72 -2.43
N VAL A 113 2.30 19.45 -1.64
CA VAL A 113 2.13 18.15 -0.97
C VAL A 113 1.94 17.02 -1.98
N GLU A 114 1.16 17.23 -3.04
CA GLU A 114 0.99 16.23 -4.10
C GLU A 114 2.30 15.97 -4.84
N ALA A 115 3.08 17.01 -5.12
CA ALA A 115 4.39 16.87 -5.77
C ALA A 115 5.41 16.13 -4.89
N ALA A 116 5.37 16.34 -3.57
CA ALA A 116 6.18 15.59 -2.60
C ALA A 116 5.69 14.14 -2.42
N GLY A 117 4.43 13.86 -2.78
CA GLY A 117 3.77 12.56 -2.65
C GLY A 117 3.19 12.31 -1.27
N LYS A 118 3.75 12.89 -0.20
CA LYS A 118 3.20 12.83 1.15
C LYS A 118 3.46 14.14 1.91
N PRO A 119 2.59 14.50 2.88
CA PRO A 119 2.79 15.72 3.68
C PRO A 119 4.09 15.75 4.47
N ALA A 120 4.57 14.59 4.93
CA ALA A 120 5.80 14.49 5.74
C ALA A 120 7.08 14.82 4.94
N ASP A 121 7.02 14.67 3.61
CA ASP A 121 8.14 14.85 2.69
C ASP A 121 8.15 16.26 2.05
N ALA A 122 7.13 17.07 2.30
CA ALA A 122 7.04 18.46 1.83
C ALA A 122 7.94 19.42 2.62
N ALA A 123 8.10 20.66 2.13
CA ALA A 123 8.88 21.66 2.86
C ALA A 123 8.29 21.88 4.28
N PRO A 124 9.13 22.17 5.30
CA PRO A 124 8.67 22.30 6.69
C PRO A 124 7.47 23.24 6.84
N GLU A 125 7.46 24.36 6.13
CA GLU A 125 6.40 25.38 6.19
C GLU A 125 5.07 24.84 5.66
N VAL A 126 5.10 24.02 4.61
CA VAL A 126 3.93 23.36 4.01
C VAL A 126 3.44 22.23 4.89
N ARG A 127 4.36 21.38 5.37
CA ARG A 127 4.07 20.30 6.31
C ARG A 127 3.38 20.81 7.57
N ASP A 128 3.85 21.91 8.15
CA ASP A 128 3.31 22.46 9.40
C ASP A 128 1.93 23.10 9.20
N ARG A 129 1.62 23.63 8.00
CA ARG A 129 0.30 24.19 7.66
C ARG A 129 -0.73 23.13 7.27
N TRP A 130 -0.29 21.99 6.74
CA TRP A 130 -1.15 20.92 6.24
C TRP A 130 -2.25 20.44 7.22
N PRO A 131 -1.97 20.20 8.52
CA PRO A 131 -3.00 19.79 9.47
C PRO A 131 -4.12 20.82 9.64
N GLY A 132 -3.82 22.11 9.48
CA GLY A 132 -4.80 23.18 9.55
C GLY A 132 -5.77 23.14 8.37
N ILE A 133 -5.24 22.96 7.15
CA ILE A 133 -6.04 22.90 5.91
C ILE A 133 -6.99 21.71 5.95
N THR A 134 -6.46 20.52 6.24
CA THR A 134 -7.27 19.29 6.27
C THR A 134 -8.32 19.32 7.39
N ARG A 135 -8.02 19.94 8.56
CA ARG A 135 -9.01 20.13 9.62
C ARG A 135 -10.18 21.01 9.16
N VAL A 136 -9.89 22.11 8.45
CA VAL A 136 -10.94 22.99 7.92
C VAL A 136 -11.75 22.25 6.85
N ALA A 137 -11.10 21.55 5.92
CA ALA A 137 -11.77 20.75 4.90
C ALA A 137 -12.71 19.69 5.50
N ARG A 138 -12.29 19.00 6.57
CA ARG A 138 -13.17 18.08 7.32
C ARG A 138 -14.39 18.78 7.91
N ALA A 139 -14.17 19.93 8.56
CA ALA A 139 -15.25 20.67 9.20
C ALA A 139 -16.31 21.18 8.22
N LEU A 140 -15.94 21.37 6.95
CA LEU A 140 -16.85 21.75 5.87
C LEU A 140 -17.77 20.61 5.42
N GLY A 141 -17.42 19.35 5.70
CA GLY A 141 -18.24 18.18 5.37
C GLY A 141 -18.38 17.91 3.87
N GLY A 142 -17.46 18.43 3.05
CA GLY A 142 -17.45 18.26 1.61
C GLY A 142 -16.98 16.87 1.15
N ARG A 143 -16.59 16.78 -0.13
CA ARG A 143 -16.18 15.52 -0.74
C ARG A 143 -14.89 14.98 -0.12
N PHE A 144 -13.97 15.85 0.26
CA PHE A 144 -12.74 15.46 0.96
C PHE A 144 -13.04 14.75 2.28
N ALA A 145 -13.95 15.31 3.08
CA ALA A 145 -14.36 14.74 4.36
C ALA A 145 -15.01 13.36 4.19
N ALA A 146 -15.84 13.19 3.16
CA ALA A 146 -16.45 11.91 2.83
C ALA A 146 -15.40 10.85 2.45
N LEU A 147 -14.43 11.19 1.59
CA LEU A 147 -13.38 10.27 1.18
C LEU A 147 -12.42 9.90 2.32
N GLU A 148 -12.07 10.85 3.20
CA GLU A 148 -11.31 10.54 4.43
C GLU A 148 -12.11 9.58 5.33
N GLY A 149 -13.43 9.78 5.46
CA GLY A 149 -14.31 8.88 6.21
C GLY A 149 -14.35 7.47 5.63
N ASP A 150 -14.47 7.34 4.31
CA ASP A 150 -14.43 6.05 3.62
C ASP A 150 -13.07 5.35 3.79
N GLN A 151 -11.98 6.12 3.76
CA GLN A 151 -10.63 5.61 3.99
C GLN A 151 -10.46 5.08 5.41
N GLU A 152 -10.93 5.81 6.43
CA GLU A 152 -10.89 5.35 7.81
C GLU A 152 -11.71 4.07 8.00
N PHE A 153 -12.92 4.04 7.44
CA PHE A 153 -13.77 2.83 7.47
C PHE A 153 -13.08 1.65 6.78
N TYR A 154 -12.42 1.87 5.64
CA TYR A 154 -11.61 0.84 4.99
C TYR A 154 -10.47 0.35 5.90
N LEU A 155 -9.73 1.26 6.55
CA LEU A 155 -8.61 0.89 7.43
C LEU A 155 -9.08 0.09 8.65
N SER A 156 -10.28 0.35 9.17
CA SER A 156 -10.87 -0.44 10.24
C SER A 156 -11.37 -1.82 9.76
N VAL A 157 -12.02 -1.89 8.61
CA VAL A 157 -12.75 -3.10 8.17
C VAL A 157 -11.87 -4.06 7.37
N ALA A 158 -10.95 -3.57 6.54
CA ALA A 158 -10.13 -4.41 5.67
C ALA A 158 -9.31 -5.45 6.43
N PRO A 159 -8.67 -5.13 7.59
CA PRO A 159 -7.99 -6.14 8.40
C PRO A 159 -8.92 -7.24 8.92
N ILE A 160 -10.15 -6.90 9.33
CA ILE A 160 -11.15 -7.86 9.81
C ILE A 160 -11.51 -8.85 8.71
N VAL A 161 -11.84 -8.33 7.51
CA VAL A 161 -12.17 -9.16 6.35
C VAL A 161 -10.97 -10.02 5.94
N ALA A 162 -9.75 -9.50 6.04
CA ALA A 162 -8.54 -10.26 5.78
C ALA A 162 -8.37 -11.41 6.79
N CYS A 163 -8.55 -11.15 8.09
CA CYS A 163 -8.50 -12.19 9.13
C CYS A 163 -9.55 -13.30 8.89
N ARG A 164 -10.77 -12.94 8.49
CA ARG A 164 -11.82 -13.90 8.13
C ARG A 164 -11.37 -14.87 7.04
N HIS A 165 -10.67 -14.37 6.02
CA HIS A 165 -10.26 -15.19 4.87
C HIS A 165 -8.95 -15.96 5.11
N PHE A 166 -8.00 -15.37 5.82
CA PHE A 166 -6.60 -15.81 5.78
C PHE A 166 -6.03 -16.28 7.12
N LEU A 167 -6.69 -16.01 8.25
CA LEU A 167 -6.28 -16.59 9.53
C LEU A 167 -6.72 -18.06 9.58
N LEU A 168 -5.77 -18.97 9.80
CA LEU A 168 -6.00 -20.42 9.78
C LEU A 168 -6.01 -21.06 11.16
N GLY A 169 -5.43 -20.37 12.15
CA GLY A 169 -5.30 -20.82 13.53
C GLY A 169 -4.34 -19.92 14.30
N TRP A 170 -4.23 -20.19 15.60
CA TRP A 170 -3.22 -19.59 16.46
C TRP A 170 -2.68 -20.60 17.45
N GLU A 171 -1.51 -20.31 18.00
CA GLU A 171 -0.86 -21.00 19.10
C GLU A 171 -0.62 -19.98 20.23
N ASN A 172 -0.56 -20.45 21.47
CA ASN A 172 -0.36 -19.62 22.67
C ASN A 172 -1.44 -18.53 22.89
N VAL A 173 -2.65 -18.75 22.40
CA VAL A 173 -3.83 -17.94 22.72
C VAL A 173 -4.83 -18.83 23.46
N ASP A 174 -5.24 -18.42 24.65
CA ASP A 174 -6.18 -19.16 25.50
C ASP A 174 -7.64 -18.94 25.06
N ALA A 175 -7.91 -19.27 23.79
CA ALA A 175 -9.24 -19.16 23.19
C ALA A 175 -9.44 -20.22 22.10
N PRO A 176 -10.66 -20.76 21.96
CA PRO A 176 -10.96 -21.73 20.91
C PRO A 176 -10.91 -21.08 19.53
N PHE A 177 -10.32 -21.78 18.57
CA PHE A 177 -10.25 -21.32 17.18
C PHE A 177 -11.26 -22.06 16.30
N THR A 178 -12.20 -21.32 15.69
CA THR A 178 -13.27 -21.91 14.87
C THR A 178 -13.36 -21.27 13.49
N ARG A 179 -13.50 -22.14 12.49
CA ARG A 179 -13.80 -21.74 11.10
C ARG A 179 -15.09 -22.40 10.62
N ARG A 180 -15.91 -21.63 9.90
CA ARG A 180 -17.16 -22.12 9.27
C ARG A 180 -17.10 -21.76 7.79
N GLY A 181 -17.27 -22.77 6.93
CA GLY A 181 -17.08 -22.58 5.49
C GLY A 181 -15.74 -21.93 5.17
N ASN A 182 -14.63 -22.48 5.67
CA ASN A 182 -13.27 -21.95 5.45
C ASN A 182 -13.05 -20.47 5.82
N LEU A 183 -13.96 -19.81 6.53
CA LEU A 183 -13.79 -18.46 7.05
C LEU A 183 -13.68 -18.51 8.57
N THR A 184 -12.77 -17.73 9.13
CA THR A 184 -12.69 -17.48 10.57
C THR A 184 -13.95 -16.78 11.01
N THR A 185 -14.54 -17.28 12.09
CA THR A 185 -15.82 -16.79 12.60
C THR A 185 -15.64 -15.49 13.39
N ASP A 186 -16.69 -14.67 13.46
CA ASP A 186 -16.63 -13.41 14.21
C ASP A 186 -16.44 -13.66 15.71
N GLU A 187 -16.99 -14.75 16.25
CA GLU A 187 -16.78 -15.18 17.64
C GLU A 187 -15.31 -15.56 17.90
N THR A 188 -14.62 -16.11 16.90
CA THR A 188 -13.17 -16.36 16.98
C THR A 188 -12.41 -15.05 16.92
N LEU A 189 -12.73 -14.14 15.99
CA LEU A 189 -12.03 -12.86 15.89
C LEU A 189 -12.22 -11.97 17.13
N ALA A 190 -13.35 -12.09 17.83
CA ALA A 190 -13.61 -11.37 19.08
C ALA A 190 -12.67 -11.75 20.24
N ALA A 191 -11.92 -12.85 20.13
CA ALA A 191 -10.93 -13.24 21.13
C ALA A 191 -9.59 -12.49 20.97
N LEU A 192 -9.39 -11.77 19.86
CA LEU A 192 -8.17 -11.00 19.59
C LEU A 192 -8.31 -9.58 20.11
N GLU A 193 -7.20 -9.02 20.62
CA GLU A 193 -7.13 -7.58 20.85
C GLU A 193 -7.22 -6.84 19.51
N GLU A 194 -7.82 -5.64 19.50
CA GLU A 194 -7.98 -4.82 18.29
C GLU A 194 -6.63 -4.59 17.57
N GLY A 195 -5.59 -4.22 18.32
CA GLY A 195 -4.25 -3.99 17.76
C GLY A 195 -3.64 -5.24 17.13
N GLU A 196 -3.87 -6.41 17.73
CA GLU A 196 -3.41 -7.69 17.17
C GLU A 196 -4.18 -8.05 15.91
N MET A 197 -5.50 -7.91 15.92
CA MET A 197 -6.36 -8.16 14.76
C MET A 197 -5.96 -7.27 13.58
N GLN A 198 -5.68 -5.99 13.82
CA GLN A 198 -5.16 -5.09 12.81
C GLN A 198 -3.81 -5.58 12.27
N ALA A 199 -2.85 -5.90 13.14
CA ALA A 199 -1.52 -6.37 12.73
C ALA A 199 -1.60 -7.65 11.87
N ILE A 200 -2.43 -8.61 12.27
CA ILE A 200 -2.66 -9.86 11.54
C ILE A 200 -3.28 -9.57 10.17
N GLY A 201 -4.33 -8.75 10.13
CA GLY A 201 -5.03 -8.42 8.90
C GLY A 201 -4.14 -7.69 7.90
N PHE A 202 -3.35 -6.70 8.35
CA PHE A 202 -2.37 -6.02 7.52
C PHE A 202 -1.27 -6.95 7.03
N LYS A 203 -0.78 -7.86 7.89
CA LYS A 203 0.19 -8.88 7.47
C LYS A 203 -0.39 -9.76 6.36
N ALA A 204 -1.62 -10.25 6.53
CA ALA A 204 -2.31 -11.05 5.52
C ALA A 204 -2.49 -10.29 4.20
N MET A 205 -2.87 -9.01 4.24
CA MET A 205 -2.97 -8.16 3.05
C MET A 205 -1.62 -7.93 2.37
N ASN A 206 -0.54 -7.77 3.13
CA ASN A 206 0.80 -7.63 2.58
C ASN A 206 1.27 -8.90 1.86
N LEU A 207 0.91 -10.08 2.36
CA LEU A 207 1.18 -11.36 1.68
C LEU A 207 0.44 -11.51 0.33
N MET A 208 -0.59 -10.70 0.05
CA MET A 208 -1.31 -10.72 -1.23
C MET A 208 -0.55 -10.00 -2.34
N ARG A 209 0.40 -9.13 -1.98
CA ARG A 209 1.19 -8.32 -2.92
C ARG A 209 2.54 -9.00 -3.16
N PRO A 210 3.04 -9.04 -4.40
CA PRO A 210 4.42 -9.46 -4.63
C PRO A 210 5.37 -8.55 -3.84
N THR A 211 6.42 -9.13 -3.26
CA THR A 211 7.44 -8.31 -2.62
C THR A 211 8.23 -7.54 -3.68
N LYS A 212 8.77 -6.36 -3.34
CA LYS A 212 9.62 -5.56 -4.25
C LYS A 212 10.79 -6.37 -4.84
N ALA A 213 11.28 -7.37 -4.11
CA ALA A 213 12.33 -8.28 -4.57
C ALA A 213 11.82 -9.24 -5.68
N LEU A 214 10.57 -9.68 -5.61
CA LEU A 214 9.94 -10.52 -6.64
C LEU A 214 9.57 -9.71 -7.90
N GLU A 215 9.19 -8.44 -7.74
CA GLU A 215 8.92 -7.55 -8.89
C GLU A 215 10.15 -7.39 -9.79
N LYS A 216 11.35 -7.30 -9.20
CA LYS A 216 12.64 -7.18 -9.92
C LYS A 216 13.13 -8.47 -10.57
N ASN A 217 12.62 -9.63 -10.16
CA ASN A 217 12.99 -10.93 -10.75
C ASN A 217 12.17 -11.32 -11.98
N SER A 218 11.37 -10.39 -12.50
CA SER A 218 10.77 -10.47 -13.84
C SER A 218 11.87 -10.29 -14.89
N ALA A 219 12.79 -11.26 -15.01
CA ALA A 219 13.77 -11.27 -16.08
C ALA A 219 13.04 -11.10 -17.42
N SER A 220 13.40 -10.05 -18.18
CA SER A 220 12.91 -9.81 -19.53
C SER A 220 12.91 -11.14 -20.29
N PRO A 221 11.84 -11.47 -21.05
CA PRO A 221 11.74 -12.76 -21.72
C PRO A 221 13.05 -13.01 -22.47
N SER A 222 13.74 -14.08 -22.07
CA SER A 222 14.97 -14.53 -22.72
C SER A 222 14.68 -14.59 -24.21
N ARG A 223 15.44 -13.83 -25.01
CA ARG A 223 15.32 -13.86 -26.47
C ARG A 223 15.45 -15.32 -26.88
N SER A 224 14.36 -15.91 -27.34
CA SER A 224 14.34 -17.27 -27.86
C SER A 224 15.45 -17.40 -28.90
N ALA A 225 16.24 -18.48 -28.80
CA ALA A 225 17.41 -18.75 -29.64
C ALA A 225 17.07 -19.11 -31.10
N SER A 226 16.07 -18.45 -31.69
CA SER A 226 15.59 -18.69 -33.04
C SER A 226 15.49 -17.39 -33.87
N SER A 227 16.39 -16.44 -33.64
CA SER A 227 16.68 -15.45 -34.67
C SER A 227 17.32 -16.19 -35.85
N PRO A 228 16.74 -16.14 -37.06
CA PRO A 228 17.33 -16.79 -38.23
C PRO A 228 18.75 -16.25 -38.45
N ARG A 229 19.73 -17.14 -38.53
CA ARG A 229 21.09 -16.78 -38.95
C ARG A 229 20.99 -16.19 -40.37
N PRO A 230 21.32 -14.92 -40.61
CA PRO A 230 21.42 -14.43 -41.98
C PRO A 230 22.53 -15.22 -42.69
N SER A 231 22.16 -15.87 -43.78
CA SER A 231 23.05 -16.67 -44.62
C SER A 231 24.20 -15.83 -45.17
N ARG A 232 25.40 -16.44 -45.20
CA ARG A 232 26.71 -15.84 -45.50
C ARG A 232 26.91 -15.58 -47.00
N THR A 233 25.99 -14.87 -47.64
CA THR A 233 26.05 -14.52 -49.07
C THR A 233 25.39 -13.18 -49.40
N ALA A 234 25.55 -12.18 -48.53
CA ALA A 234 25.22 -10.80 -48.86
C ALA A 234 26.53 -10.02 -49.11
N THR A 235 26.92 -9.97 -50.38
CA THR A 235 28.05 -9.20 -50.90
C THR A 235 27.89 -7.73 -50.53
N SER A 236 28.96 -7.15 -50.00
CA SER A 236 29.09 -5.75 -49.58
C SER A 236 28.66 -4.76 -50.66
N LYS A 237 27.66 -3.93 -50.36
CA LYS A 237 27.56 -2.59 -50.94
C LYS A 237 27.63 -1.56 -49.81
N ARG A 238 28.83 -1.01 -49.64
CA ARG A 238 29.07 0.28 -48.98
C ARG A 238 28.24 1.33 -49.72
N LEU A 239 27.33 2.00 -49.04
CA LEU A 239 26.89 3.33 -49.42
C LEU A 239 27.09 4.26 -48.23
N THR A 240 27.82 5.31 -48.56
CA THR A 240 28.35 6.44 -47.81
C THR A 240 27.30 7.25 -47.05
N ALA A 241 27.79 7.93 -46.02
CA ALA A 241 27.09 8.86 -45.14
C ALA A 241 26.28 9.96 -45.86
N GLN A 242 25.23 10.44 -45.19
CA GLN A 242 24.79 11.82 -45.35
C GLN A 242 24.23 12.40 -44.04
N ARG A 243 24.77 13.58 -43.67
CA ARG A 243 24.33 14.50 -42.61
C ARG A 243 23.07 15.28 -43.04
N GLY A 244 22.27 15.70 -42.06
CA GLY A 244 21.26 16.78 -42.10
C GLY A 244 20.32 16.59 -40.90
N SER A 245 20.25 17.39 -39.83
CA SER A 245 20.06 18.85 -39.64
C SER A 245 18.69 19.37 -40.09
N SER A 246 17.91 19.78 -39.07
CA SER A 246 16.81 20.79 -39.08
C SER A 246 15.50 20.36 -39.79
N THR A 247 14.29 20.78 -39.44
CA THR A 247 13.70 21.67 -38.42
C THR A 247 12.16 21.43 -38.46
N GLU A 248 11.46 21.97 -37.48
CA GLU A 248 9.99 22.13 -37.38
C GLU A 248 9.26 22.41 -38.71
N ASN A 249 8.00 21.97 -38.79
CA ASN A 249 6.92 22.87 -39.20
C ASN A 249 5.54 22.38 -38.78
N ALA A 250 4.71 23.37 -38.50
CA ALA A 250 3.38 23.32 -37.92
C ALA A 250 2.25 23.07 -38.93
N SER A 251 1.10 22.71 -38.37
CA SER A 251 -0.29 22.95 -38.83
C SER A 251 -0.78 22.32 -40.14
N SER A 252 -1.91 21.60 -40.08
CA SER A 252 -3.25 22.20 -40.28
C SER A 252 -4.34 21.12 -40.29
N GLU A 253 -5.48 21.46 -39.67
CA GLU A 253 -6.76 20.74 -39.69
C GLU A 253 -7.33 20.59 -41.09
N THR A 254 -8.11 19.53 -41.37
CA THR A 254 -9.39 19.59 -42.13
C THR A 254 -10.15 18.23 -42.05
N PRO A 255 -11.46 18.11 -42.43
CA PRO A 255 -12.58 18.05 -41.48
C PRO A 255 -13.49 16.80 -41.66
N ALA A 256 -14.59 16.77 -40.92
CA ALA A 256 -15.67 15.77 -40.96
C ALA A 256 -16.42 15.71 -42.31
N SER A 257 -17.05 14.57 -42.60
CA SER A 257 -18.08 14.45 -43.64
C SER A 257 -19.16 13.42 -43.28
N ALA A 258 -20.40 13.93 -43.34
CA ALA A 258 -21.73 13.34 -43.57
C ALA A 258 -22.12 12.02 -42.90
#